data_AF-A0A948H0P6-F1
#
_entry.id   AF-A0A948H0P6-F1
#
_cell.length_a   1.000
_cell.length_b   1.000
_cell.length_c   1.000
_cell.angle_alpha   90.00
_cell.angle_beta   90.00
_cell.angle_gamma   90.00
#
_symmetry.space_group_name_H-M   'P 1'
#
loop_
_entity.id
_entity.type
_entity.pdbx_description
1 polymer ?
#
loop_
_entity_poly.entity_id
_entity_poly.type
_entity_poly.pdbx_seq_one_letter_code
_entity_poly.pdbx_strand_id
1 'polypeptide(L)' 'MIQIRNNGNQYRGFDDDNVVFVQSGGTVWVSLDKANQLLKDFPNDWVKIEEEIVKEPVKEPKKKPGRKPNGKRS' A
#
# COMPACT_ATOMS: atom_id res chain seq x y z
N MET A 1 0.67 -11.25 -5.10
CA MET A 1 1.52 -11.17 -3.89
C MET A 1 1.02 -10.01 -3.06
N ILE A 2 1.03 -10.13 -1.74
CA ILE A 2 0.65 -9.05 -0.82
C ILE A 2 1.82 -8.74 0.11
N GLN A 3 1.92 -7.49 0.51
CA GLN A 3 2.93 -7.06 1.47
C GLN A 3 2.39 -7.20 2.89
N ILE A 4 3.16 -7.88 3.74
CA ILE A 4 2.86 -8.03 5.16
C ILE A 4 4.07 -7.58 5.98
N ARG A 5 3.81 -7.06 7.16
CA ARG A 5 4.84 -6.63 8.11
C ARG A 5 4.95 -7.64 9.24
N ASN A 6 6.17 -8.03 9.57
CA ASN A 6 6.48 -8.76 10.78
C ASN A 6 6.82 -7.76 11.89
N ASN A 7 5.98 -7.67 12.92
CA ASN A 7 6.23 -6.90 14.14
C ASN A 7 6.79 -7.77 15.28
N GLY A 8 6.75 -9.09 15.13
CA GLY A 8 7.27 -10.04 16.11
C GLY A 8 8.78 -10.26 15.98
N ASN A 9 9.22 -11.44 16.40
CA ASN A 9 10.61 -11.87 16.26
C ASN A 9 10.96 -12.19 14.80
N GLN A 10 12.25 -12.37 14.53
CA GLN A 10 12.73 -12.81 13.22
C GLN A 10 11.97 -14.04 12.71
N TYR A 11 11.47 -13.95 11.48
CA TYR A 11 10.81 -15.05 10.80
C TYR A 11 11.67 -15.61 9.68
N ARG A 12 11.72 -16.94 9.59
CA ARG A 12 12.33 -17.68 8.50
C ARG A 12 11.38 -18.78 8.07
N GLY A 13 11.01 -18.80 6.80
CA GLY A 13 10.09 -19.78 6.25
C GLY A 13 10.25 -19.92 4.74
N PHE A 14 9.22 -20.49 4.11
CA PHE A 14 9.17 -20.72 2.67
C PHE A 14 7.79 -20.29 2.12
N ASP A 15 7.80 -19.78 0.90
CA ASP A 15 6.64 -19.43 0.08
C ASP A 15 6.88 -19.98 -1.33
N ASP A 16 6.19 -21.07 -1.70
CA ASP A 16 6.32 -21.76 -3.00
C ASP A 16 7.79 -21.90 -3.46
N ASP A 17 8.59 -22.63 -2.69
CA ASP A 17 10.04 -22.87 -2.87
C ASP A 17 10.97 -21.65 -2.69
N ASN A 18 10.43 -20.45 -2.48
CA ASN A 18 11.24 -19.27 -2.17
C ASN A 18 11.48 -19.17 -0.66
N VAL A 19 12.75 -19.01 -0.27
CA VAL A 19 13.10 -18.75 1.13
C VAL A 19 12.63 -17.34 1.50
N VAL A 20 11.76 -17.26 2.50
CA VAL A 20 11.30 -16.00 3.07
C VAL A 20 12.02 -15.76 4.38
N PHE A 21 12.73 -14.64 4.46
CA PHE A 21 13.43 -14.21 5.65
C PHE A 21 13.09 -12.76 5.98
N VAL A 22 12.53 -12.54 7.17
CA VAL A 22 12.04 -11.23 7.60
C VAL A 22 12.53 -10.95 9.01
N GLN A 23 13.26 -9.86 9.17
CA GLN A 23 13.67 -9.38 10.49
C GLN A 23 12.50 -8.74 11.24
N SER A 24 12.63 -8.57 12.55
CA SER A 24 11.64 -7.84 13.35
C SER A 24 11.44 -6.42 12.81
N GLY A 25 10.19 -6.02 12.65
CA GLY A 25 9.78 -4.76 12.03
C GLY A 25 9.84 -4.74 10.50
N GLY A 26 10.37 -5.79 9.87
CA GLY A 26 10.56 -5.89 8.42
C GLY A 26 9.27 -6.18 7.66
N THR A 27 9.27 -5.88 6.36
CA THR A 27 8.16 -6.16 5.44
C THR A 27 8.58 -7.16 4.39
N VAL A 28 7.66 -8.03 3.97
CA VAL A 28 7.91 -9.00 2.90
C VAL A 28 6.73 -9.10 1.96
N TRP A 29 7.03 -9.44 0.71
CA TRP A 29 6.04 -9.79 -0.31
C TRP A 29 5.92 -11.30 -0.35
N VAL A 30 4.72 -11.80 -0.10
CA VAL A 30 4.41 -13.23 -0.14
C VAL A 30 3.12 -13.48 -0.92
N SER A 31 2.85 -14.74 -1.26
CA SER A 31 1.57 -15.18 -1.80
C SER A 31 0.42 -14.86 -0.83
N LEU A 32 -0.80 -14.73 -1.37
CA LEU A 32 -1.98 -14.46 -0.55
C LEU A 32 -2.24 -15.61 0.45
N ASP A 33 -2.02 -16.85 0.01
CA ASP A 33 -2.19 -18.03 0.84
C ASP A 33 -1.20 -18.02 2.02
N LYS A 34 0.07 -17.73 1.74
CA LYS A 34 1.10 -17.64 2.77
C LYS A 34 0.85 -16.51 3.77
N ALA A 35 0.46 -15.34 3.29
CA ALA A 35 0.10 -14.24 4.18
C ALA A 35 -1.09 -14.59 5.08
N ASN A 36 -2.13 -15.23 4.53
CA ASN A 36 -3.27 -15.68 5.33
C ASN A 36 -2.86 -16.72 6.37
N GLN A 37 -1.95 -17.63 6.01
CA GLN A 37 -1.36 -18.59 6.95
C GLN A 37 -0.63 -17.87 8.09
N LEU A 38 0.25 -16.90 7.78
CA LEU A 38 1.01 -16.15 8.78
C LEU A 38 0.12 -15.31 9.69
N LEU A 39 -0.90 -14.66 9.14
CA LEU A 39 -1.88 -13.89 9.92
C LEU A 39 -2.74 -14.79 10.82
N LYS A 40 -2.94 -16.06 10.44
CA LYS A 40 -3.70 -17.03 11.23
C LYS A 40 -2.86 -17.68 12.33
N ASP A 41 -1.64 -18.10 11.99
CA ASP A 41 -0.73 -18.80 12.91
C ASP A 41 -0.10 -17.83 13.92
N PHE A 42 0.12 -16.58 13.50
CA PHE A 42 0.82 -15.55 14.27
C PHE A 42 0.10 -14.20 14.19
N PRO A 43 -1.15 -14.09 14.69
CA PRO A 43 -2.01 -12.91 14.54
C PRO A 43 -1.48 -11.65 15.25
N ASN A 44 -0.60 -11.82 16.26
CA ASN A 44 0.00 -10.70 16.99
C ASN A 44 1.32 -10.23 16.36
N ASP A 45 1.99 -11.10 15.61
CA ASP A 45 3.30 -10.81 15.03
C ASP A 45 3.17 -10.28 13.60
N TRP A 46 2.12 -10.65 12.86
CA TRP A 46 1.96 -10.25 11.47
C TRP A 46 0.81 -9.28 11.27
N VAL A 47 1.08 -8.25 10.48
CA VAL A 47 0.09 -7.25 10.10
C VAL A 47 0.07 -7.09 8.59
N LYS A 48 -1.11 -7.16 7.99
CA LYS A 48 -1.30 -6.89 6.57
C LYS A 48 -1.10 -5.40 6.32
N ILE A 49 -0.18 -5.05 5.42
CA ILE A 49 -0.08 -3.70 4.91
C ILE A 49 -1.07 -3.63 3.77
N GLU A 50 -2.27 -3.13 4.05
CA GLU A 50 -3.15 -2.71 2.97
C GLU A 50 -2.48 -1.47 2.36
N GLU A 51 -1.94 -1.63 1.15
CA GLU A 51 -1.61 -0.48 0.32
C GLU A 51 -2.91 0.32 0.23
N GLU A 52 -2.96 1.40 1.00
CA GLU A 52 -3.98 2.41 0.89
C GLU A 52 -3.82 2.94 -0.54
N ILE A 53 -4.57 2.33 -1.47
CA ILE A 53 -4.64 2.74 -2.86
C ILE A 53 -5.01 4.21 -2.77
N VAL A 54 -4.00 5.06 -2.97
CA VAL A 54 -4.16 6.50 -3.04
C VAL A 54 -5.15 6.67 -4.17
N LYS A 55 -6.43 6.86 -3.82
CA LYS A 55 -7.42 7.38 -4.73
C LYS A 55 -6.84 8.71 -5.15
N GLU A 56 -6.24 8.74 -6.33
CA GLU A 56 -5.74 9.96 -6.93
C GLU A 56 -6.83 11.01 -6.73
N PRO A 57 -6.56 12.15 -6.08
CA PRO A 57 -7.50 13.24 -6.14
C PRO A 57 -7.54 13.62 -7.61
N VAL A 58 -8.61 13.19 -8.31
CA VAL A 58 -8.95 13.64 -9.65
C VAL A 58 -8.90 15.16 -9.57
N LYS A 59 -7.81 15.75 -10.05
CA LYS A 59 -7.65 17.19 -10.12
C LYS A 59 -8.76 17.67 -11.02
N GLU A 60 -9.85 18.18 -10.42
CA GLU A 60 -10.87 18.89 -11.16
C GLU A 60 -10.16 19.95 -12.01
N PRO A 61 -10.37 19.97 -13.33
CA PRO A 61 -9.83 21.03 -14.16
C PRO A 61 -10.48 22.34 -13.71
N LYS A 62 -9.68 23.20 -13.08
CA LYS A 62 -10.08 24.53 -12.62
C LYS A 62 -10.84 25.23 -13.75
N LYS A 63 -12.15 25.43 -13.56
CA LYS A 63 -12.97 26.35 -14.35
C LYS A 63 -12.25 27.70 -14.40
N LYS A 64 -11.76 28.08 -15.58
CA LYS A 64 -11.27 29.44 -15.82
C LYS A 64 -12.44 30.40 -15.58
N PRO A 65 -12.34 31.39 -14.69
CA PRO A 65 -13.35 32.43 -14.60
C PRO A 65 -13.30 33.26 -15.90
N GLY A 66 -14.46 33.43 -16.51
CA GLY A 66 -14.63 34.23 -17.72
C GLY A 66 -14.10 35.64 -17.52
N ARG A 67 -13.12 36.03 -18.33
CA ARG A 67 -12.63 37.40 -18.41
C ARG A 67 -13.41 38.15 -19.49
N LYS A 68 -14.50 38.81 -19.11
CA LYS A 68 -14.94 40.08 -19.70
C LYS A 68 -14.95 41.08 -18.54
N PRO A 69 -14.33 42.26 -18.70
CA PRO A 69 -15.10 43.37 -19.24
C PRO A 69 -14.32 44.37 -20.13
N ASN A 70 -15.06 44.89 -21.11
CA ASN A 70 -15.18 46.28 -21.56
C ASN A 70 -13.96 47.23 -21.55
N GLY A 71 -13.62 47.79 -22.72
CA GLY A 71 -12.68 48.90 -22.87
C GLY A 71 -12.86 49.61 -24.21
N LYS A 72 -13.80 50.55 -24.23
CA LYS A 72 -14.14 51.47 -25.33
C LYS A 72 -12.93 52.36 -25.69
N ARG A 73 -12.42 52.29 -26.92
CA ARG A 73 -11.50 53.27 -27.50
C ARG A 73 -11.73 53.39 -29.01
N SER A 74 -12.49 54.41 -29.40
CA SER A 74 -12.28 55.33 -30.53
C SER A 74 -13.49 56.25 -30.61
#